data_AF-A0A1A3QL11-F1
#
_entry.id   AF-A0A1A3QL11-F1
#
_cell.length_a   1.000
_cell.length_b   1.000
_cell.length_c   1.000
_cell.angle_alpha   90.00
_cell.angle_beta   90.00
_cell.angle_gamma   90.00
#
_symmetry.space_group_name_H-M   'P 1'
#
loop_
_entity.id
_entity.type
_entity.pdbx_description
1 polymer ?
#
loop_
_entity_poly.entity_id
_entity_poly.type
_entity_poly.pdbx_seq_one_letter_code
_entity_poly.pdbx_strand_id
1 'polypeptide(L)'
;MSTPDRMAAAPTDRFAVGRTRNPRTRRTVDLTPAQHRALDIWQREAADRLGVARVTGQEVLATLVDQLLSDPKLASQITRTIQARR
;
A
#
# COMPACT_ATOMS: atom_id res chain seq x y z
N MET A 1 -31.33 -54.43 -7.02
CA MET A 1 -31.74 -53.01 -6.95
C MET A 1 -31.06 -52.42 -5.73
N SER A 2 -29.78 -52.07 -5.81
CA SER A 2 -29.18 -50.84 -6.38
C SER A 2 -29.03 -49.76 -5.31
N THR A 3 -27.91 -49.84 -4.59
CA THR A 3 -27.23 -48.74 -3.90
C THR A 3 -26.74 -47.70 -4.92
N PRO A 4 -26.85 -46.39 -4.64
CA PRO A 4 -26.00 -45.42 -5.30
C PRO A 4 -24.76 -45.14 -4.45
N ASP A 5 -23.66 -45.74 -4.87
CA ASP A 5 -22.30 -45.25 -4.63
C ASP A 5 -22.19 -43.84 -5.22
N ARG A 6 -22.15 -42.82 -4.34
CA ARG A 6 -21.87 -41.45 -4.75
C ARG A 6 -20.39 -41.20 -4.50
N MET A 7 -19.61 -41.51 -5.54
CA MET A 7 -18.19 -41.22 -5.67
C MET A 7 -17.78 -39.92 -4.96
N ALA A 8 -16.84 -40.06 -4.04
CA ALA A 8 -16.07 -38.98 -3.48
C ALA A 8 -15.38 -38.20 -4.61
N ALA A 9 -15.76 -36.94 -4.79
CA ALA A 9 -15.01 -36.02 -5.63
C ALA A 9 -13.67 -35.74 -4.94
N ALA A 10 -12.58 -36.26 -5.51
CA ALA A 10 -11.23 -35.92 -5.09
C ALA A 10 -11.01 -34.39 -5.26
N PRO A 11 -10.45 -33.68 -4.26
CA PRO A 11 -10.07 -32.30 -4.44
C PRO A 11 -8.96 -32.26 -5.48
N THR A 12 -9.25 -31.72 -6.65
CA THR A 12 -8.25 -31.46 -7.68
C THR A 12 -7.33 -30.37 -7.15
N ASP A 13 -6.23 -30.77 -6.52
CA ASP A 13 -5.10 -29.89 -6.21
C ASP A 13 -4.47 -29.47 -7.54
N ARG A 14 -5.07 -28.44 -8.17
CA ARG A 14 -4.49 -27.78 -9.33
C ARG A 14 -3.34 -26.92 -8.82
N PHE A 15 -2.16 -27.53 -8.77
CA PHE A 15 -0.84 -26.92 -8.94
C PHE A 15 -0.85 -25.38 -8.84
N ALA A 16 -0.87 -24.84 -7.62
CA ALA A 16 -0.42 -23.47 -7.39
C ALA A 16 1.12 -23.50 -7.32
N VAL A 17 1.72 -23.67 -8.50
CA VAL A 17 3.16 -23.48 -8.74
C VAL A 17 3.63 -22.24 -7.98
N GLY A 18 4.70 -22.44 -7.21
CA GLY A 18 5.28 -21.46 -6.30
C GLY A 18 5.40 -20.07 -6.91
N ARG A 19 4.47 -19.21 -6.54
CA ARG A 19 4.76 -17.79 -6.37
C ARG A 19 4.97 -17.63 -4.89
N THR A 20 6.23 -17.56 -4.45
CA THR A 20 6.59 -16.91 -3.20
C THR A 20 6.05 -15.50 -3.27
N ARG A 21 4.77 -15.35 -2.88
CA ARG A 21 4.04 -14.11 -2.91
C ARG A 21 4.61 -13.33 -1.75
N ASN A 22 5.71 -12.60 -1.98
CA ASN A 22 6.37 -11.83 -0.93
C ASN A 22 5.27 -11.01 -0.23
N PRO A 23 4.97 -11.30 1.05
CA PRO A 23 3.82 -10.71 1.70
C PRO A 23 4.07 -9.21 1.80
N ARG A 24 3.21 -8.41 1.17
CA ARG A 24 3.30 -6.95 1.29
C ARG A 24 2.92 -6.57 2.73
N THR A 25 3.89 -6.07 3.49
CA THR A 25 3.62 -5.49 4.81
C THR A 25 2.83 -4.20 4.63
N ARG A 26 1.67 -4.12 5.29
CA ARG A 26 0.81 -2.93 5.26
C ARG A 26 1.07 -2.08 6.49
N ARG A 27 1.13 -0.75 6.30
CA ARG A 27 1.08 0.23 7.37
C ARG A 27 -0.09 1.17 7.11
N THR A 28 -0.90 1.41 8.14
CA THR A 28 -2.03 2.35 8.11
C THR A 28 -1.61 3.64 8.81
N VAL A 29 -2.06 4.77 8.31
CA VAL A 29 -1.79 6.10 8.88
C VAL A 29 -3.12 6.76 9.17
N ASP A 30 -3.30 7.20 10.41
CA ASP A 30 -4.47 7.97 10.80
C ASP A 30 -4.30 9.42 10.31
N LEU A 31 -5.24 9.85 9.49
CA LEU A 31 -5.32 11.22 8.98
C LEU A 31 -6.60 11.85 9.48
N THR A 32 -6.52 13.10 9.92
CA THR A 32 -7.75 13.86 10.17
C THR A 32 -8.51 14.07 8.86
N PRO A 33 -9.84 14.30 8.90
CA PRO A 33 -10.60 14.59 7.69
C PRO A 33 -10.03 15.75 6.87
N ALA A 34 -9.48 16.77 7.54
CA ALA A 34 -8.81 17.90 6.90
C ALA A 34 -7.53 17.48 6.18
N GLN A 35 -6.69 16.66 6.80
CA GLN A 35 -5.46 16.14 6.16
C GLN A 35 -5.78 15.25 4.96
N HIS A 36 -6.79 14.39 5.08
CA HIS A 36 -7.21 13.53 3.98
C HIS A 36 -7.69 14.35 2.77
N ARG A 37 -8.48 15.42 3.00
CA ARG A 37 -8.94 16.33 1.94
C ARG A 37 -7.79 17.11 1.31
N ALA A 38 -6.87 17.64 2.13
CA ALA A 38 -5.69 18.34 1.62
C ALA A 38 -4.81 17.43 0.75
N LEU A 39 -4.65 16.16 1.14
CA LEU A 39 -3.93 15.17 0.33
C LEU A 39 -4.64 14.89 -1.00
N ASP A 40 -5.96 14.68 -1.01
CA ASP A 40 -6.72 14.43 -2.25
C ASP A 40 -6.59 15.60 -3.24
N ILE A 41 -6.65 16.84 -2.75
CA ILE A 41 -6.46 18.04 -3.59
C ILE A 41 -5.04 18.05 -4.18
N TRP A 42 -4.03 17.89 -3.33
CA TRP A 42 -2.64 17.89 -3.80
C TRP A 42 -2.37 16.78 -4.82
N GLN A 43 -2.98 15.61 -4.68
CA GLN A 43 -2.84 14.48 -5.61
C GLN A 43 -3.41 14.78 -6.98
N ARG A 44 -4.56 15.46 -7.06
CA ARG A 44 -5.15 15.91 -8.33
C ARG A 44 -4.20 16.88 -9.02
N GLU A 45 -3.76 17.91 -8.29
CA GLU A 45 -2.81 18.88 -8.85
C GLU A 45 -1.48 18.24 -9.26
N ALA A 46 -1.00 17.26 -8.49
CA ALA A 46 0.22 16.52 -8.84
C ALA A 46 0.02 15.69 -10.11
N ALA A 47 -1.14 15.04 -10.26
CA ALA A 47 -1.49 14.30 -11.47
C ALA A 47 -1.53 15.23 -12.69
N ASP A 48 -2.14 16.41 -12.55
CA ASP A 48 -2.20 17.43 -13.60
C ASP A 48 -0.79 17.91 -13.98
N ARG A 49 0.07 18.22 -13.01
CA ARG A 49 1.47 18.64 -13.26
C ARG A 49 2.31 17.55 -13.93
N LEU A 50 2.06 16.28 -13.60
CA LEU A 50 2.79 15.14 -14.15
C LEU A 50 2.20 14.66 -15.49
N GLY A 51 1.02 15.14 -15.88
CA GLY A 51 0.31 14.68 -17.07
C GLY A 51 -0.18 13.23 -16.98
N VAL A 52 -0.42 12.73 -15.76
CA VAL A 52 -0.88 11.35 -15.52
C VAL A 52 -2.35 11.34 -15.09
N ALA A 53 -3.02 10.20 -15.30
CA ALA A 53 -4.44 10.07 -14.97
C ALA A 53 -4.75 10.21 -13.48
N ARG A 54 -3.85 9.77 -12.60
CA ARG A 54 -3.97 9.90 -11.15
C ARG A 54 -2.63 9.69 -10.44
N VAL A 55 -2.50 10.30 -9.27
CA VAL A 55 -1.47 9.99 -8.27
C VAL A 55 -2.18 9.39 -7.07
N THR A 56 -1.88 8.13 -6.72
CA THR A 56 -2.55 7.43 -5.61
C THR A 56 -1.91 7.70 -4.26
N GLY A 57 -2.68 7.54 -3.18
CA GLY A 57 -2.15 7.71 -1.81
C GLY A 57 -1.00 6.75 -1.52
N GLN A 58 -1.06 5.55 -2.09
CA GLN A 58 -0.01 4.57 -1.92
C GLN A 58 1.28 4.96 -2.64
N GLU A 59 1.22 5.53 -3.84
CA GLU A 59 2.42 6.03 -4.55
C GLU A 59 3.08 7.16 -3.76
N VAL A 60 2.27 8.08 -3.23
CA VAL A 60 2.77 9.18 -2.40
C VAL A 60 3.46 8.64 -1.15
N LEU A 61 2.78 7.80 -0.37
CA LEU A 61 3.32 7.26 0.87
C LEU A 61 4.56 6.38 0.64
N ALA A 62 4.57 5.55 -0.41
CA ALA A 62 5.73 4.75 -0.75
C ALA A 62 6.92 5.64 -1.12
N THR A 63 6.72 6.65 -1.97
CA THR A 63 7.77 7.60 -2.36
C THR A 63 8.31 8.37 -1.16
N LEU A 64 7.44 8.81 -0.24
CA LEU A 64 7.86 9.50 0.99
C LEU A 64 8.69 8.60 1.90
N VAL A 65 8.34 7.31 2.02
CA VAL A 65 9.14 6.33 2.78
C VAL A 65 10.49 6.11 2.12
N ASP A 66 10.53 5.94 0.80
CA ASP A 66 11.78 5.72 0.06
C ASP A 66 12.71 6.94 0.19
N GLN A 67 12.17 8.16 0.09
CA GLN A 67 12.93 9.39 0.32
C GLN A 67 13.42 9.50 1.76
N LEU A 68 12.58 9.21 2.75
CA LEU A 68 12.97 9.22 4.17
C LEU A 68 14.14 8.26 4.44
N LEU A 69 14.15 7.09 3.80
CA LEU A 69 15.18 6.08 4.02
C LEU A 69 16.46 6.33 3.21
N SER A 70 16.38 7.15 2.15
CA SER A 70 17.52 7.40 1.24
C SER A 70 18.17 8.78 1.42
N ASP A 71 17.46 9.76 2.00
CA ASP A 71 17.96 11.12 2.23
C ASP A 71 18.19 11.40 3.74
N PRO A 72 19.46 11.41 4.20
CA PRO A 72 19.80 11.71 5.60
C PRO A 72 19.33 13.09 6.09
N LYS A 73 19.22 14.07 5.19
CA LYS A 73 18.75 15.41 5.55
C LYS A 73 17.26 15.39 5.87
N LEU A 74 16.47 14.74 5.03
CA LEU A 74 15.04 14.54 5.27
C LEU A 74 14.80 13.74 6.56
N ALA A 75 15.55 12.67 6.78
CA ALA A 75 15.46 11.88 8.01
C ALA A 75 15.76 12.71 9.27
N SER A 76 16.79 13.56 9.21
CA SER A 76 17.14 14.47 10.32
C SER A 76 16.04 15.51 10.57
N GLN A 77 15.46 16.08 9.51
CA GLN A 77 14.36 17.04 9.61
C GLN A 77 13.11 16.42 10.23
N ILE A 78 12.75 15.20 9.81
CA ILE A 78 11.59 14.47 10.37
C ILE A 78 11.85 14.14 11.84
N THR A 79 13.05 13.66 12.19
CA THR A 79 13.44 13.39 13.58
C THR A 79 13.26 14.62 14.47
N ARG A 80 13.76 15.78 14.02
CA ARG A 80 13.61 17.05 14.75
C ARG A 80 12.15 17.47 14.90
N THR A 81 11.35 17.29 13.85
CA THR A 81 9.91 17.63 13.87
C THR A 81 9.14 16.73 14.85
N ILE A 82 9.48 15.44 14.92
CA ILE A 82 8.89 14.51 15.89
C ILE A 82 9.27 14.90 17.32
N GLN A 83 10.54 15.25 17.56
CA GLN A 83 11.01 15.69 18.88
C GLN A 83 10.27 16.96 19.34
N ALA A 84 10.02 17.92 18.46
CA ALA A 84 9.31 19.15 18.81
C ALA A 84 7.82 18.96 19.15
N ARG A 85 7.23 17.80 18.85
CA ARG A 85 5.81 17.47 19.10
C ARG A 85 5.61 16.57 20.32
N ARG A 86 6.69 16.03 20.88
CA ARG A 86 6.69 15.21 22.09
C ARG A 86 6.95 16.09 23.31
#